data_AF-X1KL10-F1
#
_entry.id   AF-X1KL10-F1
#
_cell.length_a   1.000
_cell.length_b   1.000
_cell.length_c   1.000
_cell.angle_alpha   90.00
_cell.angle_beta   90.00
_cell.angle_gamma   90.00
#
_symmetry.space_group_name_H-M   'P 1'
#
loop_
_entity.id
_entity.type
_entity.pdbx_description
1 polymer ?
#
loop_
_entity_poly.entity_id
_entity_poly.type
_entity_poly.pdbx_seq_one_letter_code
_entity_poly.pdbx_strand_id
1 'polypeptide(L)'
;TDQSDVILVTQKGQSIRFAVSTLRASSRTSGGVRGIRLTPDDRVVSMDIAYPDAFFLVVTTEGFGKLTPVSEYPRQHRAGSGVRTFKFTEKTGEVVAAKLVSQSQEVIIISAGGIVTRTPVKEKDPKKGITIQGRSTQGVRLMKLSDGDKVVAITCFD
;
A
#
# COMPACT_ATOMS: atom_id res chain seq x y z
N THR A 1 1.76 13.66 -16.17
CA THR A 1 1.22 13.45 -14.81
C THR A 1 -0.18 13.97 -14.66
N ASP A 2 -0.60 15.02 -15.37
CA ASP A 2 -1.92 15.64 -15.17
C ASP A 2 -3.11 14.71 -15.49
N GLN A 3 -2.91 13.75 -16.40
CA GLN A 3 -3.89 12.71 -16.72
C GLN A 3 -3.80 11.47 -15.81
N SER A 4 -2.82 11.44 -14.89
CA SER A 4 -2.63 10.32 -13.98
C SER A 4 -3.55 10.46 -12.77
N ASP A 5 -3.85 9.32 -12.14
CA ASP A 5 -4.44 9.31 -10.81
C ASP A 5 -3.33 9.14 -9.77
N VAL A 6 -3.44 9.82 -8.64
CA VAL A 6 -2.66 9.52 -7.44
C VAL A 6 -3.49 8.59 -6.54
N ILE A 7 -2.83 7.63 -5.92
CA ILE A 7 -3.41 6.78 -4.89
C ILE A 7 -2.65 6.99 -3.58
N LEU A 8 -3.39 7.21 -2.49
CA LEU A 8 -2.86 7.33 -1.13
C LEU A 8 -3.33 6.17 -0.28
N VAL A 9 -2.52 5.72 0.67
CA VAL A 9 -2.88 4.73 1.69
C VAL A 9 -2.61 5.26 3.08
N THR A 10 -3.50 4.93 4.01
CA THR A 10 -3.36 5.26 5.42
C THR A 10 -2.97 4.04 6.26
N GLN A 11 -2.37 4.31 7.41
CA GLN A 11 -1.97 3.31 8.39
C GLN A 11 -3.15 2.44 8.83
N LYS A 12 -4.33 3.03 9.03
CA LYS A 12 -5.56 2.31 9.40
C LYS A 12 -6.28 1.64 8.22
N GLY A 13 -5.61 1.48 7.09
CA GLY A 13 -6.12 0.65 5.98
C GLY A 13 -7.19 1.32 5.13
N GLN A 14 -7.17 2.64 5.01
CA GLN A 14 -7.95 3.38 4.02
C GLN A 14 -7.10 3.72 2.80
N SER A 15 -7.75 3.89 1.64
CA SER A 15 -7.10 4.36 0.42
C SER A 15 -7.98 5.35 -0.33
N ILE A 16 -7.39 6.32 -1.00
CA ILE A 16 -8.12 7.20 -1.92
C ILE A 16 -7.37 7.31 -3.22
N ARG A 17 -8.09 7.20 -4.34
CA ARG A 17 -7.56 7.40 -5.69
C ARG A 17 -8.29 8.56 -6.35
N PHE A 18 -7.56 9.57 -6.80
CA PHE A 18 -8.15 10.74 -7.45
C PHE A 18 -7.21 11.30 -8.53
N ALA A 19 -7.77 12.04 -9.49
CA ALA A 19 -6.97 12.59 -10.58
C ALA A 19 -6.07 13.75 -10.13
N VAL A 20 -4.84 13.72 -10.60
CA VAL A 20 -3.84 14.78 -10.36
C VAL A 20 -4.33 16.12 -10.90
N SER A 21 -5.09 16.16 -12.00
CA SER A 21 -5.69 17.38 -12.55
C SER A 21 -6.62 18.13 -11.59
N THR A 22 -7.07 17.51 -10.50
CA THR A 22 -7.84 18.21 -9.43
C THR A 22 -6.95 19.05 -8.49
N LEU A 23 -5.64 18.92 -8.63
CA LEU A 23 -4.62 19.68 -7.91
C LEU A 23 -4.16 20.84 -8.78
N ARG A 24 -4.10 22.03 -8.20
CA ARG A 24 -3.46 23.18 -8.85
C ARG A 24 -1.96 23.14 -8.59
N ALA A 25 -1.17 23.52 -9.59
CA ALA A 25 0.23 23.86 -9.37
C ALA A 25 0.32 24.96 -8.30
N SER A 26 1.21 24.80 -7.34
CA SER A 26 1.39 25.74 -6.23
C SER A 26 2.88 25.95 -5.95
N SER A 27 3.23 27.06 -5.30
CA SER A 27 4.62 27.35 -4.94
C SER A 27 5.15 26.34 -3.92
N ARG A 28 6.48 26.20 -3.87
CA ARG A 28 7.17 25.40 -2.85
C ARG A 28 6.87 25.83 -1.40
N THR A 29 6.52 27.11 -1.22
CA THR A 29 6.17 27.70 0.08
C THR A 29 4.70 27.52 0.47
N SER A 30 3.87 26.94 -0.41
CA SER A 30 2.45 26.73 -0.11
C SER A 30 2.23 25.61 0.90
N GLY A 31 1.15 25.69 1.67
CA GLY A 31 0.72 24.61 2.60
C GLY A 31 0.06 23.40 1.92
N GLY A 32 0.03 23.34 0.59
CA GLY A 32 -0.62 22.26 -0.17
C GLY A 32 -2.14 22.24 -0.05
N VAL A 33 -2.73 21.09 -0.40
CA VAL A 33 -4.18 20.82 -0.32
C VAL A 33 -4.44 19.44 0.26
N ARG A 34 -5.64 19.22 0.78
CA ARG A 34 -6.04 17.92 1.33
C ARG A 34 -6.23 16.87 0.23
N GLY A 35 -5.49 15.77 0.31
CA GLY A 35 -5.63 14.57 -0.54
C GLY A 35 -6.63 13.55 0.00
N ILE A 36 -6.49 13.15 1.28
CA ILE A 36 -7.40 12.24 1.99
C ILE A 36 -7.83 12.86 3.32
N ARG A 37 -9.05 12.56 3.77
CA ARG A 37 -9.50 12.86 5.13
C ARG A 37 -9.10 11.72 6.05
N LEU A 38 -8.28 12.01 7.05
CA LEU A 38 -7.81 11.06 8.06
C LEU A 38 -8.82 10.99 9.21
N THR A 39 -8.97 9.79 9.78
CA THR A 39 -9.60 9.60 11.09
C THR A 39 -8.59 9.94 12.20
N PRO A 40 -9.03 10.11 13.46
CA PRO A 40 -8.11 10.34 14.57
C PRO A 40 -7.03 9.26 14.64
N ASP A 41 -5.79 9.69 14.90
CA ASP A 41 -4.58 8.85 15.00
C ASP A 41 -4.28 8.02 13.74
N ASP A 42 -4.81 8.41 12.58
CA ASP A 42 -4.43 7.85 11.29
C ASP A 42 -3.43 8.77 10.58
N ARG A 43 -2.63 8.19 9.69
CA ARG A 43 -1.65 8.94 8.89
C ARG A 43 -1.49 8.29 7.53
N VAL A 44 -1.08 9.07 6.54
CA VAL A 44 -0.69 8.55 5.23
C VAL A 44 0.64 7.81 5.37
N VAL A 45 0.71 6.59 4.85
CA VAL A 45 1.93 5.74 4.86
C VAL A 45 2.48 5.51 3.46
N SER A 46 1.69 5.76 2.42
CA SER A 46 2.14 5.62 1.03
C SER A 46 1.36 6.53 0.09
N MET A 47 2.05 6.94 -0.97
CA MET A 47 1.53 7.67 -2.11
C MET A 47 2.20 7.13 -3.37
N ASP A 48 1.40 6.78 -4.38
CA ASP A 48 1.90 6.37 -5.70
C ASP A 48 1.07 6.99 -6.82
N ILE A 49 1.65 7.00 -8.03
CA ILE A 49 0.92 7.29 -9.26
C ILE A 49 0.34 5.99 -9.80
N ALA A 50 -0.98 5.93 -9.95
CA ALA A 50 -1.66 4.78 -10.53
C ALA A 50 -1.37 4.66 -12.02
N TYR A 51 -0.94 3.47 -12.45
CA TYR A 51 -0.74 3.09 -13.84
C TYR A 51 -1.50 1.79 -14.16
N PRO A 52 -1.89 1.56 -15.42
CA PRO A 52 -2.61 0.35 -15.82
C PRO A 52 -1.87 -0.94 -15.44
N ASP A 53 -2.64 -2.00 -15.20
CA ASP A 53 -2.14 -3.37 -14.91
C ASP A 53 -1.23 -3.52 -13.67
N ALA A 54 -1.07 -2.45 -12.88
CA ALA A 54 -0.38 -2.46 -11.61
C ALA A 54 -1.16 -3.22 -10.54
N PHE A 55 -0.41 -3.79 -9.60
CA PHE A 55 -0.94 -4.36 -8.37
C PHE A 55 -0.52 -3.49 -7.21
N PHE A 56 -1.44 -3.21 -6.31
CA PHE A 56 -1.13 -2.50 -5.09
C PHE A 56 -0.75 -3.51 -4.01
N LEU A 57 0.54 -3.53 -3.69
CA LEU A 57 1.09 -4.27 -2.57
C LEU A 57 0.80 -3.49 -1.30
N VAL A 58 0.21 -4.16 -0.32
CA VAL A 58 0.03 -3.62 1.04
C VAL A 58 0.70 -4.59 2.01
N VAL A 59 1.52 -4.06 2.93
CA VAL A 59 2.24 -4.82 3.96
C VAL A 59 1.97 -4.19 5.33
N THR A 60 1.79 -5.04 6.34
CA THR A 60 1.48 -4.63 7.71
C THR A 60 2.65 -4.87 8.68
N THR A 61 2.56 -4.30 9.88
CA THR A 61 3.59 -4.41 10.91
C THR A 61 3.87 -5.85 11.35
N GLU A 62 2.85 -6.74 11.34
CA GLU A 62 3.01 -8.16 11.71
C GLU A 62 3.40 -9.07 10.53
N GLY A 63 3.84 -8.47 9.41
CA GLY A 63 4.32 -9.22 8.24
C GLY A 63 3.21 -9.86 7.42
N PHE A 64 1.98 -9.34 7.47
CA PHE A 64 0.91 -9.72 6.54
C PHE A 64 0.92 -8.80 5.33
N GLY A 65 0.40 -9.30 4.23
CA GLY A 65 0.23 -8.48 3.04
C GLY A 65 -0.51 -9.19 1.92
N LYS A 66 -0.75 -8.44 0.85
CA LYS A 66 -1.45 -8.88 -0.34
C LYS A 66 -1.20 -7.96 -1.51
N LEU A 67 -1.50 -8.47 -2.69
CA LEU A 67 -1.64 -7.69 -3.90
C LEU A 67 -3.12 -7.48 -4.20
N THR A 68 -3.49 -6.29 -4.64
CA THR A 68 -4.83 -6.02 -5.18
C THR A 68 -4.67 -5.26 -6.50
N PRO A 69 -5.31 -5.69 -7.60
CA PRO A 69 -5.27 -4.93 -8.85
C PRO A 69 -5.68 -3.47 -8.64
N VAL A 70 -4.96 -2.53 -9.26
CA VAL A 70 -5.28 -1.09 -9.13
C VAL A 70 -6.68 -0.75 -9.66
N SER A 71 -7.19 -1.56 -10.58
CA SER A 71 -8.55 -1.46 -11.12
C SER A 71 -9.64 -1.67 -10.07
N GLU A 72 -9.35 -2.36 -8.96
CA GLU A 72 -10.30 -2.50 -7.85
C GLU A 72 -10.47 -1.21 -7.05
N TYR A 73 -9.55 -0.24 -7.18
CA TYR A 73 -9.60 1.03 -6.46
C TYR A 73 -10.37 2.06 -7.29
N PRO A 74 -11.64 2.37 -6.92
CA PRO A 74 -12.45 3.32 -7.67
C PRO A 74 -11.88 4.72 -7.53
N ARG A 75 -11.92 5.46 -8.62
CA ARG A 75 -11.64 6.89 -8.62
C ARG A 75 -12.72 7.63 -7.82
N GLN A 76 -12.27 8.56 -6.98
CA GLN A 76 -13.09 9.39 -6.10
C GLN A 76 -12.67 10.86 -6.22
N HIS A 77 -13.43 11.76 -5.63
CA HIS A 77 -12.96 13.13 -5.39
C HIS A 77 -11.92 13.14 -4.27
N ARG A 78 -10.91 14.01 -4.38
CA ARG A 78 -9.94 14.23 -3.28
C ARG A 78 -10.64 14.73 -2.02
N ALA A 79 -9.93 14.67 -0.89
CA ALA A 79 -10.39 15.07 0.44
C ALA A 79 -11.58 14.24 1.01
N GLY A 80 -11.96 13.16 0.34
CA GLY A 80 -12.85 12.14 0.89
C GLY A 80 -12.14 11.23 1.91
N SER A 81 -12.90 10.41 2.62
CA SER A 81 -12.38 9.43 3.59
C SER A 81 -11.78 8.17 2.94
N GLY A 82 -11.94 8.05 1.61
CA GLY A 82 -11.47 6.90 0.86
C GLY A 82 -12.27 5.63 1.13
N VAL A 83 -11.69 4.51 0.71
CA VAL A 83 -12.25 3.17 0.70
C VAL A 83 -11.27 2.20 1.35
N ARG A 84 -11.79 1.18 2.03
CA ARG A 84 -10.95 0.20 2.73
C ARG A 84 -10.03 -0.53 1.76
N THR A 85 -8.74 -0.56 2.09
CA THR A 85 -7.68 -1.24 1.32
C THR A 85 -7.10 -2.45 2.04
N PHE A 86 -7.29 -2.51 3.36
CA PHE A 86 -6.84 -3.61 4.20
C PHE A 86 -7.71 -3.69 5.44
N LYS A 87 -8.15 -4.89 5.82
CA LYS A 87 -8.87 -5.12 7.08
C LYS A 87 -7.87 -5.54 8.15
N PHE A 88 -7.33 -4.59 8.91
CA PHE A 88 -6.40 -4.93 9.98
C PHE A 88 -7.11 -5.51 11.22
N THR A 89 -6.38 -6.30 11.97
CA THR A 89 -6.72 -6.81 13.31
C THR A 89 -5.47 -6.75 14.18
N GLU A 90 -5.60 -7.04 15.47
CA GLU A 90 -4.43 -7.18 16.36
C GLU A 90 -3.39 -8.18 15.81
N LYS A 91 -3.85 -9.26 15.16
CA LYS A 91 -2.98 -10.28 14.56
C LYS A 91 -2.21 -9.79 13.33
N THR A 92 -2.81 -8.93 12.51
CA THR A 92 -2.14 -8.44 11.30
C THR A 92 -1.34 -7.18 11.58
N GLY A 93 -1.73 -6.42 12.60
CA GLY A 93 -1.23 -5.07 12.83
C GLY A 93 -1.65 -4.10 11.72
N GLU A 94 -1.24 -2.86 11.88
CA GLU A 94 -1.57 -1.76 10.98
C GLU A 94 -0.75 -1.81 9.68
N VAL A 95 -1.18 -1.05 8.66
CA VAL A 95 -0.42 -0.93 7.42
C VAL A 95 0.86 -0.14 7.68
N VAL A 96 2.01 -0.73 7.36
CA VAL A 96 3.32 -0.08 7.50
C VAL A 96 3.86 0.42 6.17
N ALA A 97 3.53 -0.26 5.07
CA ALA A 97 3.97 0.14 3.75
C ALA A 97 2.96 -0.29 2.68
N ALA A 98 2.90 0.49 1.60
CA ALA A 98 2.21 0.08 0.38
C ALA A 98 2.98 0.59 -0.84
N LYS A 99 2.94 -0.14 -1.95
CA LYS A 99 3.59 0.23 -3.20
C LYS A 99 2.85 -0.33 -4.40
N LEU A 100 2.71 0.44 -5.48
CA LEU A 100 2.30 -0.09 -6.77
C LEU A 100 3.45 -0.84 -7.41
N VAL A 101 3.22 -2.12 -7.70
CA VAL A 101 4.20 -3.04 -8.28
C VAL A 101 3.66 -3.69 -9.55
N SER A 102 4.57 -4.02 -10.46
CA SER A 102 4.27 -4.89 -11.59
C SER A 102 4.50 -6.35 -11.21
N GLN A 103 3.99 -7.28 -12.01
CA GLN A 103 4.21 -8.72 -11.79
C GLN A 103 5.67 -9.16 -11.99
N SER A 104 6.49 -8.39 -12.70
CA SER A 104 7.90 -8.76 -12.94
C SER A 104 8.80 -8.42 -11.76
N GLN A 105 8.34 -7.56 -10.85
CA GLN A 105 9.15 -7.07 -9.74
C GLN A 105 9.30 -8.09 -8.62
N GLU A 106 10.25 -7.82 -7.76
CA GLU A 106 10.42 -8.49 -6.48
C GLU A 106 10.30 -7.49 -5.33
N VAL A 107 10.00 -8.04 -4.15
CA VAL A 107 9.81 -7.28 -2.92
C VAL A 107 10.86 -7.75 -1.92
N ILE A 108 11.58 -6.80 -1.33
CA ILE A 108 12.34 -7.02 -0.10
C ILE A 108 11.53 -6.46 1.06
N ILE A 109 11.36 -7.27 2.10
CA ILE A 109 10.71 -6.92 3.36
C ILE A 109 11.77 -6.96 4.47
N ILE A 110 11.82 -5.91 5.27
CA ILE A 110 12.85 -5.71 6.30
C ILE A 110 12.16 -5.57 7.67
N SER A 111 12.59 -6.38 8.63
CA SER A 111 12.15 -6.26 10.02
C SER A 111 13.06 -5.34 10.85
N ALA A 112 12.56 -4.84 11.97
CA ALA A 112 13.31 -4.05 12.92
C ALA A 112 14.50 -4.83 13.50
N GLY A 113 14.34 -6.15 13.67
CA GLY A 113 15.40 -7.07 14.07
C GLY A 113 16.46 -7.35 12.99
N GLY A 114 16.36 -6.71 11.81
CA GLY A 114 17.34 -6.83 10.73
C GLY A 114 17.16 -8.07 9.84
N ILE A 115 16.06 -8.80 9.96
CA ILE A 115 15.75 -9.91 9.07
C ILE A 115 15.27 -9.35 7.73
N VAL A 116 15.84 -9.86 6.64
CA VAL A 116 15.53 -9.44 5.27
C VAL A 116 14.99 -10.63 4.49
N THR A 117 13.78 -10.50 3.95
CA THR A 117 13.16 -11.52 3.08
C THR A 117 12.95 -10.96 1.69
N ARG A 118 13.34 -11.71 0.66
CA ARG A 118 13.09 -11.40 -0.75
C ARG A 118 11.98 -12.30 -1.28
N THR A 119 11.00 -11.72 -1.97
CA THR A 119 9.83 -12.45 -2.47
C THR A 119 9.42 -11.91 -3.84
N PRO A 120 9.36 -12.74 -4.89
CA PRO A 120 8.81 -12.34 -6.18
C PRO A 120 7.35 -11.91 -6.06
N VAL A 121 6.95 -10.86 -6.79
CA VAL A 121 5.54 -10.44 -6.87
C VAL A 121 4.72 -11.53 -7.55
N LYS A 122 5.21 -12.03 -8.70
CA LYS A 122 4.66 -13.19 -9.39
C LYS A 122 5.51 -14.41 -9.12
N GLU A 123 4.87 -15.49 -8.70
CA GLU A 123 5.50 -16.77 -8.46
C GLU A 123 4.80 -17.86 -9.27
N LYS A 124 5.56 -18.86 -9.72
CA LYS A 124 5.04 -19.99 -10.51
C LYS A 124 4.27 -20.97 -9.62
N ASP A 125 4.73 -21.14 -8.38
CA ASP A 125 4.03 -21.92 -7.37
C ASP A 125 3.02 -21.01 -6.64
N PRO A 126 1.70 -21.22 -6.78
CA PRO A 126 0.70 -20.38 -6.14
C PRO A 126 0.71 -20.45 -4.60
N LYS A 127 1.44 -21.41 -4.00
CA LYS A 127 1.68 -21.48 -2.55
C LYS A 127 2.85 -20.60 -2.11
N LYS A 128 3.64 -20.07 -3.05
CA LYS A 128 4.79 -19.20 -2.82
C LYS A 128 4.49 -17.82 -3.43
N GLY A 129 5.13 -16.77 -2.94
CA GLY A 129 4.86 -15.40 -3.39
C GLY A 129 3.70 -14.72 -2.68
N ILE A 130 3.27 -13.58 -3.23
CA ILE A 130 2.26 -12.70 -2.60
C ILE A 130 0.90 -12.93 -3.24
N THR A 131 -0.11 -13.27 -2.44
CA THR A 131 -1.44 -13.60 -2.97
C THR A 131 -2.19 -12.36 -3.48
N ILE A 132 -2.82 -12.49 -4.65
CA ILE A 132 -3.77 -11.51 -5.18
C ILE A 132 -5.11 -11.69 -4.48
N GLN A 133 -5.62 -10.64 -3.85
CA GLN A 133 -6.88 -10.64 -3.13
C GLN A 133 -7.58 -9.28 -3.26
N GLY A 134 -8.90 -9.30 -3.06
CA GLY A 134 -9.69 -8.08 -3.09
C GLY A 134 -9.30 -7.06 -2.00
N ARG A 135 -9.75 -5.82 -2.15
CA ARG A 135 -9.37 -4.71 -1.25
C ARG A 135 -9.67 -4.96 0.24
N SER A 136 -10.88 -5.41 0.59
CA SER A 136 -11.31 -5.49 1.99
C SER A 136 -10.94 -6.83 2.69
N THR A 137 -9.81 -7.44 2.35
CA THR A 137 -9.30 -8.67 2.99
C THR A 137 -8.14 -8.38 3.95
N GLN A 138 -7.70 -9.42 4.67
CA GLN A 138 -6.58 -9.37 5.63
C GLN A 138 -5.24 -9.82 5.04
N GLY A 139 -5.23 -10.23 3.76
CA GLY A 139 -4.03 -10.78 3.14
C GLY A 139 -3.60 -12.12 3.72
N VAL A 140 -2.33 -12.46 3.45
CA VAL A 140 -1.64 -13.65 3.94
C VAL A 140 -0.34 -13.25 4.63
N ARG A 141 0.28 -14.17 5.35
CA ARG A 141 1.60 -13.92 5.96
C ARG A 141 2.68 -13.91 4.88
N LEU A 142 3.40 -12.81 4.75
CA LEU A 142 4.55 -12.66 3.85
C LEU A 142 5.88 -12.88 4.59
N MET A 143 5.92 -12.49 5.87
CA MET A 143 7.11 -12.64 6.72
C MET A 143 6.70 -13.25 8.06
N LYS A 144 7.44 -14.28 8.48
CA LYS A 144 7.35 -14.78 9.86
C LYS A 144 8.28 -13.93 10.71
N LEU A 145 7.72 -13.28 11.71
CA LEU A 145 8.46 -12.45 12.66
C LEU A 145 8.64 -13.23 13.97
N SER A 146 9.75 -12.96 14.65
CA SER A 146 9.96 -13.37 16.04
C SER A 146 9.11 -12.51 16.97
N ASP A 147 8.88 -12.99 18.20
CA ASP A 147 8.10 -12.25 19.18
C ASP A 147 8.71 -10.87 19.46
N GLY A 148 7.89 -9.82 19.34
CA GLY A 148 8.31 -8.43 19.50
C GLY A 148 8.91 -7.76 18.26
N ASP A 149 9.25 -8.52 17.20
CA ASP A 149 9.77 -7.96 15.95
C ASP A 149 8.62 -7.42 15.06
N LYS A 150 8.92 -6.45 14.20
CA LYS A 150 7.96 -5.77 13.31
C LYS A 150 8.58 -5.52 11.96
N VAL A 151 7.77 -5.57 10.90
CA VAL A 151 8.17 -5.01 9.60
C VAL A 151 8.29 -3.50 9.74
N VAL A 152 9.39 -2.93 9.24
CA VAL A 152 9.66 -1.48 9.28
C VAL A 152 9.80 -0.87 7.90
N ALA A 153 10.14 -1.67 6.89
CA ALA A 153 10.33 -1.17 5.53
C ALA A 153 10.08 -2.27 4.48
N ILE A 154 9.73 -1.81 3.28
CA ILE A 154 9.79 -2.62 2.06
C ILE A 154 10.54 -1.85 0.98
N THR A 155 11.13 -2.57 0.04
CA THR A 155 11.56 -2.00 -1.24
C THR A 155 11.19 -2.95 -2.37
N CYS A 156 11.03 -2.41 -3.57
CA CYS A 156 10.72 -3.19 -4.77
C CYS A 156 11.66 -2.77 -5.89
N PHE A 157 12.11 -3.76 -6.65
CA PHE A 157 13.06 -3.61 -7.75
C PHE A 157 12.70 -4.60 -8.85
N ASP A 158 13.22 -4.32 -10.05
CA ASP A 158 12.96 -5.09 -11.27
C ASP A 158 13.86 -6.32 -11.40
#